data_AF-A0A496YMN1-F1
#
_entry.id   AF-A0A496YMN1-F1
#
_cell.length_a   1.000
_cell.length_b   1.000
_cell.length_c   1.000
_cell.angle_alpha   90.00
_cell.angle_beta   90.00
_cell.angle_gamma   90.00
#
_symmetry.space_group_name_H-M   'P 1'
#
loop_
_entity.id
_entity.type
_entity.pdbx_description
1 polymer ?
#
loop_
_entity_poly.entity_id
_entity_poly.type
_entity_poly.pdbx_seq_one_letter_code
_entity_poly.pdbx_strand_id
1 'polypeptide(L)'
;YAERDGIESEVERIPINWEGTEEVKVEPDRPALWKRLQRTESTKESYEFLDRSRRLNASPVGLTITVGGAGGVREWVELTTYEEKKISPDLIEECLNSLRKIQTEGQVTMEAKSLYFESGQDLLDWVEEVKTELGPSEIKQ
;
A
#
# COMPACT_ATOMS: atom_id res chain seq x y z
N TYR A 1 -38.62 5.99 -19.92
CA TYR A 1 -38.89 5.36 -18.61
C TYR A 1 -37.81 4.33 -18.35
N ALA A 2 -37.35 4.24 -17.09
CA ALA A 2 -36.20 3.50 -16.52
C ALA A 2 -34.83 4.23 -16.52
N GLU A 3 -34.61 4.97 -15.43
CA GLU A 3 -33.30 5.40 -14.88
C GLU A 3 -32.47 4.21 -14.38
N ARG A 4 -31.14 4.39 -14.28
CA ARG A 4 -30.35 3.77 -13.21
C ARG A 4 -29.07 4.58 -12.95
N ASP A 5 -28.87 4.88 -11.67
CA ASP A 5 -27.81 5.65 -11.02
C ASP A 5 -26.42 5.50 -11.68
N GLY A 6 -25.66 6.57 -11.96
CA GLY A 6 -25.52 7.76 -11.14
C GLY A 6 -24.29 7.70 -10.22
N ILE A 7 -23.21 7.02 -10.63
CA ILE A 7 -21.86 7.18 -10.04
C ILE A 7 -20.84 7.10 -11.18
N GLU A 8 -20.51 8.24 -11.76
CA GLU A 8 -19.29 8.41 -12.56
C GLU A 8 -18.17 8.63 -11.53
N SER A 9 -17.22 7.69 -11.40
CA SER A 9 -15.98 8.02 -10.70
C SER A 9 -15.25 9.01 -11.58
N GLU A 10 -15.23 10.28 -11.17
CA GLU A 10 -14.37 11.30 -11.77
C GLU A 10 -12.93 10.81 -11.63
N VAL A 11 -12.43 10.18 -12.69
CA VAL A 11 -10.98 10.00 -12.86
C VAL A 11 -10.47 11.42 -13.06
N GLU A 12 -10.05 12.08 -11.98
CA GLU A 12 -9.31 13.33 -12.05
C GLU A 12 -8.04 13.07 -12.88
N ARG A 13 -8.16 13.34 -14.17
CA ARG A 13 -7.02 13.41 -15.07
C ARG A 13 -6.34 14.73 -14.77
N ILE A 14 -5.42 14.72 -13.81
CA ILE A 14 -4.53 15.85 -13.57
C ILE A 14 -3.75 16.08 -14.87
N PRO A 15 -3.93 17.22 -15.56
CA PRO A 15 -3.16 17.52 -16.75
C PRO A 15 -1.70 17.73 -16.33
N ILE A 16 -0.83 16.79 -16.68
CA ILE A 16 0.60 16.89 -16.42
C ILE A 16 1.14 18.00 -17.32
N ASN A 17 1.49 19.13 -16.71
CA ASN A 17 2.26 20.18 -17.35
C ASN A 17 3.71 19.68 -17.47
N TRP A 18 4.18 19.43 -18.69
CA TRP A 18 5.51 18.89 -18.98
C TRP A 18 6.64 19.92 -18.84
N GLU A 19 6.33 21.16 -18.47
CA GLU A 19 7.31 22.22 -18.25
C GLU A 19 7.72 22.29 -16.77
N GLY A 20 8.64 21.42 -16.36
CA GLY A 20 9.34 21.55 -15.08
C GLY A 20 9.41 20.31 -14.21
N THR A 21 9.61 19.12 -14.78
CA THR A 21 9.84 17.90 -14.01
C THR A 21 11.15 18.04 -13.22
N GLU A 22 11.06 18.44 -11.95
CA GLU A 22 12.15 18.21 -11.01
C GLU A 22 12.42 16.71 -10.98
N GLU A 23 13.55 16.30 -11.53
CA GLU A 23 13.97 14.91 -11.56
C GLU A 23 14.10 14.42 -10.11
N VAL A 24 13.25 13.48 -9.70
CA VAL A 24 13.30 12.90 -8.35
C VAL A 24 14.57 12.07 -8.23
N LYS A 25 15.60 12.61 -7.58
CA LYS A 25 16.86 11.92 -7.34
C LYS A 25 16.76 11.06 -6.09
N VAL A 26 16.87 9.75 -6.28
CA VAL A 26 16.99 8.76 -5.20
C VAL A 26 18.45 8.33 -5.09
N GLU A 27 19.02 8.44 -3.90
CA GLU A 27 20.36 7.92 -3.58
C GLU A 27 20.27 6.39 -3.36
N PRO A 28 20.86 5.54 -4.23
CA PRO A 28 20.62 4.08 -4.18
C PRO A 28 21.07 3.42 -2.88
N ASP A 29 22.16 3.91 -2.28
CA ASP A 29 22.80 3.28 -1.11
C ASP A 29 22.25 3.79 0.23
N ARG A 30 21.21 4.64 0.23
CA ARG A 30 20.62 5.22 1.44
C ARG A 30 19.18 4.75 1.64
N PRO A 31 18.75 4.49 2.88
CA PRO A 31 17.36 4.17 3.15
C PRO A 31 16.41 5.24 2.61
N ALA A 32 15.22 4.84 2.18
CA ALA A 32 14.22 5.74 1.61
C ALA A 32 12.85 5.52 2.25
N LEU A 33 12.17 6.61 2.57
CA LEU A 33 10.74 6.59 2.90
C LEU A 33 9.95 7.12 1.71
N TRP A 34 9.13 6.26 1.11
CA TRP A 34 8.20 6.63 0.06
C TRP A 34 6.82 6.93 0.63
N LYS A 35 6.49 8.21 0.69
CA LYS A 35 5.26 8.78 1.23
C LYS A 35 4.11 8.67 0.22
N ARG A 36 3.80 7.45 -0.20
CA ARG A 36 2.65 7.16 -1.04
C ARG A 36 1.79 6.09 -0.38
N LEU A 37 0.50 6.39 -0.30
CA LEU A 37 -0.51 5.47 0.20
C LEU A 37 -0.54 4.20 -0.64
N GLN A 38 -0.37 3.05 0.00
CA GLN A 38 -0.53 1.73 -0.60
C GLN A 38 -1.87 1.17 -0.14
N ARG A 39 -2.67 0.68 -1.08
CA ARG A 39 -3.96 0.02 -0.81
C ARG A 39 -4.05 -1.27 -1.59
N THR A 40 -4.58 -2.30 -0.96
CA THR A 40 -4.90 -3.58 -1.60
C THR A 40 -6.40 -3.83 -1.49
N GLU A 41 -7.04 -4.30 -2.55
CA GLU A 41 -8.50 -4.46 -2.61
C GLU A 41 -8.94 -5.91 -2.39
N SER A 42 -8.01 -6.84 -2.42
CA SER A 42 -8.30 -8.27 -2.29
C SER A 42 -7.29 -8.98 -1.39
N THR A 43 -7.69 -10.18 -0.95
CA THR A 43 -6.79 -11.08 -0.22
C THR A 43 -5.55 -11.40 -1.04
N LYS A 44 -5.74 -11.63 -2.35
CA LYS A 44 -4.63 -11.94 -3.26
C LYS A 44 -3.63 -10.79 -3.32
N GLU A 45 -4.11 -9.58 -3.57
CA GLU A 45 -3.26 -8.39 -3.60
C GLU A 45 -2.57 -8.13 -2.26
N SER A 46 -3.24 -8.38 -1.14
CA SER A 46 -2.65 -8.25 0.21
C SER A 46 -1.43 -9.17 0.37
N TYR A 47 -1.54 -10.43 -0.04
CA TYR A 47 -0.40 -11.37 0.05
C TYR A 47 0.68 -11.07 -1.00
N GLU A 48 0.32 -10.64 -2.21
CA GLU A 48 1.29 -10.19 -3.23
C GLU A 48 2.06 -8.94 -2.76
N PHE A 49 1.38 -8.02 -2.06
CA PHE A 49 2.00 -6.85 -1.43
C PHE A 49 3.01 -7.28 -0.36
N LEU A 50 2.64 -8.18 0.56
CA LEU A 50 3.56 -8.70 1.57
C LEU A 50 4.77 -9.43 0.96
N ASP A 51 4.54 -10.20 -0.10
CA ASP A 51 5.62 -10.90 -0.80
C ASP A 51 6.61 -9.95 -1.45
N ARG A 52 6.11 -8.93 -2.14
CA ARG A 52 6.94 -7.86 -2.69
C ARG A 52 7.69 -7.12 -1.59
N SER A 53 7.03 -6.80 -0.47
CA SER A 53 7.65 -6.17 0.69
C SER A 53 8.81 -6.98 1.24
N ARG A 54 8.71 -8.31 1.30
CA ARG A 54 9.84 -9.18 1.67
C ARG A 54 10.97 -9.12 0.66
N ARG A 55 10.66 -9.28 -0.63
CA ARG A 55 11.68 -9.38 -1.68
C ARG A 55 12.48 -8.09 -1.88
N LEU A 56 11.82 -6.94 -1.69
CA LEU A 56 12.40 -5.61 -1.88
C LEU A 56 12.63 -4.88 -0.55
N ASN A 57 12.88 -5.62 0.53
CA ASN A 57 13.27 -5.08 1.85
C ASN A 57 12.41 -3.88 2.31
N ALA A 58 11.11 -3.93 2.04
CA ALA A 58 10.19 -2.84 2.32
C ALA A 58 9.37 -3.14 3.58
N SER A 59 9.29 -2.17 4.47
CA SER A 59 8.47 -2.20 5.67
C SER A 59 7.29 -1.23 5.53
N PRO A 60 6.03 -1.73 5.58
CA PRO A 60 4.86 -0.87 5.69
C PRO A 60 4.90 0.03 6.92
N VAL A 61 4.49 1.28 6.75
CA VAL A 61 4.48 2.31 7.80
C VAL A 61 3.07 2.88 7.95
N GLY A 62 2.56 2.93 9.18
CA GLY A 62 1.19 3.38 9.45
C GLY A 62 0.17 2.42 8.83
N LEU A 63 0.31 1.14 9.13
CA LEU A 63 -0.49 0.06 8.56
C LEU A 63 -1.87 -0.03 9.22
N THR A 64 -2.87 -0.27 8.39
CA THR A 64 -4.20 -0.78 8.74
C THR A 64 -4.43 -2.09 8.00
N ILE A 65 -4.85 -3.14 8.72
CA ILE A 65 -5.25 -4.43 8.16
C ILE A 65 -6.71 -4.66 8.49
N THR A 66 -7.53 -4.97 7.49
CA THR A 66 -8.95 -5.32 7.69
C THR A 66 -9.18 -6.75 7.21
N VAL A 67 -9.87 -7.55 8.03
CA VAL A 67 -10.40 -8.86 7.64
C VAL A 67 -11.92 -8.78 7.68
N GLY A 68 -12.59 -8.92 6.54
CA GLY A 68 -14.06 -8.82 6.44
C GLY A 68 -14.54 -8.33 5.06
N GLY A 69 -15.76 -7.79 4.99
CA GLY A 69 -16.18 -6.91 3.90
C GLY A 69 -16.55 -7.53 2.55
N ALA A 70 -16.51 -8.86 2.38
CA ALA A 70 -16.95 -9.51 1.14
C ALA A 70 -18.24 -10.32 1.33
N GLY A 71 -19.04 -10.44 0.27
CA GLY A 71 -20.16 -11.40 0.21
C GLY A 71 -21.30 -11.16 1.21
N GLY A 72 -21.44 -9.95 1.77
CA GLY A 72 -22.47 -9.63 2.76
C GLY A 72 -22.09 -9.93 4.22
N VAL A 73 -20.82 -10.25 4.48
CA VAL A 73 -20.27 -10.38 5.83
C VAL A 73 -20.32 -9.01 6.53
N ARG A 74 -21.12 -8.89 7.60
CA ARG A 74 -21.33 -7.64 8.35
C ARG A 74 -20.26 -7.37 9.40
N GLU A 75 -19.60 -8.41 9.86
CA GLU A 75 -18.58 -8.35 10.90
C GLU A 75 -17.20 -8.18 10.27
N TRP A 76 -16.32 -7.48 10.97
CA TRP A 76 -14.94 -7.29 10.56
C TRP A 76 -14.04 -7.20 11.78
N VAL A 77 -12.77 -7.51 11.58
CA VAL A 77 -11.70 -7.25 12.53
C VAL A 77 -10.64 -6.38 11.86
N GLU A 78 -10.19 -5.34 12.55
CA GLU A 78 -9.16 -4.42 12.06
C GLU A 78 -8.02 -4.31 13.08
N LEU A 79 -6.81 -4.25 12.55
CA LEU A 79 -5.62 -3.85 13.28
C LEU A 79 -5.10 -2.56 12.67
N THR A 80 -5.15 -1.48 13.44
CA THR A 80 -4.63 -0.16 13.06
C THR A 80 -3.46 0.23 13.95
N THR A 81 -2.43 0.81 13.34
CA THR A 81 -1.15 1.10 13.99
C THR A 81 -0.88 2.61 14.02
N TYR A 82 0.06 3.05 14.87
CA TYR A 82 0.51 4.44 14.86
C TYR A 82 1.10 4.79 13.49
N GLU A 83 0.86 6.02 13.02
CA GLU A 83 1.12 6.40 11.63
C GLU A 83 2.57 6.34 11.17
N GLU A 84 3.52 6.41 12.11
CA GLU A 84 4.96 6.25 11.83
C GLU A 84 5.49 4.85 12.23
N LYS A 85 4.62 3.96 12.71
CA LYS A 85 5.04 2.61 13.12
C LYS A 85 5.40 1.81 11.88
N LYS A 86 6.69 1.44 11.80
CA LYS A 86 7.21 0.46 10.84
C LYS A 86 6.96 -0.95 11.35
N ILE A 87 6.52 -1.84 10.46
CA ILE A 87 6.29 -3.26 10.78
C ILE A 87 6.87 -4.11 9.65
N SER A 88 7.57 -5.19 10.00
CA SER A 88 8.08 -6.12 9.00
C SER A 88 6.94 -6.94 8.37
N PRO A 89 7.04 -7.31 7.10
CA PRO A 89 6.05 -8.15 6.44
C PRO A 89 5.80 -9.49 7.16
N ASP A 90 6.83 -10.11 7.76
CA ASP A 90 6.67 -11.35 8.52
C ASP A 90 5.77 -11.18 9.75
N LEU A 91 5.96 -10.10 10.52
CA LEU A 91 5.13 -9.82 11.69
C LEU A 91 3.69 -9.46 11.29
N ILE A 92 3.51 -8.82 10.12
CA ILE A 92 2.18 -8.56 9.56
C ILE A 92 1.47 -9.88 9.27
N GLU A 93 2.17 -10.83 8.65
CA GLU A 93 1.61 -12.15 8.32
C GLU A 93 1.27 -12.97 9.57
N GLU A 94 2.12 -12.93 10.61
CA GLU A 94 1.83 -13.51 11.93
C GLU A 94 0.58 -12.90 12.59
N CYS A 95 0.45 -11.57 12.57
CA CYS A 95 -0.73 -10.88 13.06
C CYS A 95 -1.97 -11.29 12.28
N LEU A 96 -1.88 -11.36 10.96
CA LEU A 96 -2.99 -11.73 10.08
C LEU A 96 -3.51 -13.13 10.38
N ASN A 97 -2.63 -14.08 10.68
CA ASN A 97 -3.01 -15.42 11.13
C ASN A 97 -3.84 -15.39 12.42
N SER A 98 -3.56 -14.45 13.32
CA SER A 98 -4.35 -14.26 14.54
C SER A 98 -5.70 -13.60 14.25
N LEU A 99 -5.74 -12.57 13.40
CA LEU A 99 -7.01 -11.93 13.00
C LEU A 99 -7.94 -12.91 12.29
N ARG A 100 -7.40 -13.78 11.42
CA ARG A 100 -8.16 -14.83 10.71
C ARG A 100 -8.73 -15.92 11.63
N LYS A 101 -8.17 -16.12 12.84
CA LYS A 101 -8.77 -17.02 13.84
C LYS A 101 -10.01 -16.42 14.48
N ILE A 102 -10.10 -15.09 14.54
CA ILE A 102 -11.24 -14.35 15.08
C ILE A 102 -12.29 -14.19 13.98
N GLN A 103 -11.87 -13.67 12.83
CA GLN A 103 -12.70 -13.44 11.66
C GLN A 103 -12.40 -14.51 10.59
N THR A 104 -13.20 -15.56 10.57
CA THR A 104 -12.98 -16.73 9.69
C THR A 104 -13.41 -16.51 8.24
N GLU A 105 -14.25 -15.50 7.99
CA GLU A 105 -14.81 -15.18 6.68
C GLU A 105 -14.50 -13.75 6.24
N GLY A 106 -14.50 -13.52 4.92
CA GLY A 106 -14.24 -12.21 4.32
C GLY A 106 -12.89 -12.10 3.63
N GLN A 107 -12.63 -10.93 3.05
CA GLN A 107 -11.38 -10.62 2.38
C GLN A 107 -10.42 -9.96 3.35
N VAL A 108 -9.12 -10.12 3.06
CA VAL A 108 -8.08 -9.31 3.67
C VAL A 108 -7.81 -8.14 2.77
N THR A 109 -7.76 -6.94 3.35
CA THR A 109 -7.28 -5.72 2.70
C THR A 109 -6.31 -5.01 3.63
N MET A 110 -5.40 -4.24 3.05
CA MET A 110 -4.38 -3.50 3.76
C MET A 110 -4.28 -2.08 3.21
N GLU A 111 -4.01 -1.14 4.11
CA GLU A 111 -3.61 0.22 3.79
C GLU A 111 -2.30 0.53 4.52
N ALA A 112 -1.29 1.04 3.83
CA ALA A 112 -0.07 1.55 4.44
C ALA A 112 0.15 2.99 4.00
N LYS A 113 0.31 3.91 4.95
CA LYS A 113 0.52 5.34 4.65
C LYS A 113 1.80 5.61 3.85
N SER A 114 2.83 4.81 4.09
CA SER A 114 4.11 4.88 3.39
C SER A 114 4.86 3.56 3.44
N LEU A 115 5.90 3.44 2.62
CA LEU A 115 6.83 2.32 2.62
C LEU A 115 8.22 2.82 3.01
N TYR A 116 8.85 2.12 3.95
CA TYR A 116 10.26 2.32 4.28
C TYR A 116 11.09 1.23 3.60
N PHE A 117 12.14 1.62 2.89
CA PHE A 117 13.09 0.74 2.23
C PHE A 117 14.45 0.86 2.88
N GLU A 118 15.15 -0.26 3.05
CA GLU A 118 16.51 -0.30 3.59
C GLU A 118 17.53 0.38 2.64
N SER A 119 17.28 0.36 1.34
CA SER A 119 18.06 1.07 0.33
C SER A 119 17.17 1.84 -0.67
N GLY A 120 17.76 2.84 -1.33
CA GLY A 120 17.11 3.55 -2.42
C GLY A 120 16.99 2.66 -3.66
N GLN A 121 17.89 1.71 -3.85
CA GLN A 121 17.78 0.73 -4.93
C GLN A 121 16.53 -0.15 -4.78
N ASP A 122 16.24 -0.63 -3.57
CA ASP A 122 15.02 -1.41 -3.31
C ASP A 122 13.74 -0.62 -3.67
N LEU A 123 13.72 0.69 -3.39
CA LEU A 123 12.63 1.58 -3.80
C LEU A 123 12.55 1.69 -5.33
N LEU A 124 13.67 1.87 -6.02
CA LEU A 124 13.69 1.97 -7.48
C LEU A 124 13.19 0.68 -8.13
N ASP A 125 13.62 -0.47 -7.61
CA ASP A 125 13.17 -1.79 -8.04
C ASP A 125 11.66 -1.97 -7.80
N TRP A 126 11.13 -1.46 -6.67
CA TRP A 126 9.69 -1.47 -6.39
C TRP A 126 8.91 -0.66 -7.43
N VAL A 127 9.38 0.56 -7.72
CA VAL A 127 8.75 1.49 -8.66
C VAL A 127 8.71 0.88 -10.07
N GLU A 128 9.80 0.24 -10.49
CA GLU A 128 9.87 -0.48 -11.76
C GLU A 128 8.88 -1.67 -11.79
N GLU A 129 8.86 -2.50 -10.74
CA GLU A 129 8.01 -3.69 -10.69
C GLU A 129 6.51 -3.34 -10.77
N VAL A 130 6.08 -2.29 -10.06
CA VAL A 130 4.69 -1.83 -10.09
C VAL A 130 4.39 -0.87 -11.24
N LYS A 131 5.39 -0.60 -12.09
CA LYS A 131 5.30 0.28 -13.28
C LYS A 131 4.70 1.63 -12.94
N THR A 132 5.25 2.27 -11.91
CA THR A 132 4.86 3.61 -11.50
C THR A 132 6.03 4.58 -11.63
N GLU A 133 5.77 5.86 -11.36
CA GLU A 133 6.79 6.91 -11.34
C GLU A 133 6.79 7.56 -9.96
N LEU A 134 7.91 8.18 -9.57
CA LEU A 134 8.04 8.92 -8.32
C LEU A 134 7.63 10.38 -8.52
N GLY A 135 6.79 10.88 -7.63
CA GLY A 135 6.38 12.28 -7.60
C GLY A 135 7.36 13.16 -6.81
N PRO A 136 7.40 14.47 -7.09
CA PRO A 136 8.16 15.41 -6.28
C PRO A 136 7.66 15.39 -4.84
N SER A 137 8.57 15.48 -3.87
CA SER A 137 8.29 15.46 -2.42
C SER A 137 7.73 14.16 -1.83
N GLU A 138 7.58 13.09 -2.61
CA GLU A 138 7.15 11.78 -2.10
C GLU A 138 8.27 11.06 -1.34
N ILE A 139 9.53 11.40 -1.61
CA ILE A 139 10.70 10.70 -1.05
C ILE A 139 11.29 11.49 0.11
N LYS A 140 11.70 10.78 1.16
CA LYS A 140 12.54 11.29 2.26
C LYS A 140 13.73 10.34 2.47
N GLN A 141 14.96 10.86 2.33
CA GLN A 141 16.23 10.18 2.56
C GLN A 141 17.14 10.98 3.51
#